data_AF-A0A2T4TA39-F1
#
_entry.id   AF-A0A2T4TA39-F1
#
_cell.length_a   1.000
_cell.length_b   1.000
_cell.length_c   1.000
_cell.angle_alpha   90.00
_cell.angle_beta   90.00
_cell.angle_gamma   90.00
#
_symmetry.space_group_name_H-M   'P 1'
#
loop_
_entity.id
_entity.type
_entity.pdbx_description
1 polymer ?
#
loop_
_entity_poly.entity_id
_entity_poly.type
_entity_poly.pdbx_seq_one_letter_code
_entity_poly.pdbx_strand_id
1 'polypeptide(L)'
;MPFNEITWMMMSYVIKKPLQNKYGKAAAKQYIKKAKPICKQMFKDVDDIGKGNPMQGNIYGAFPLMAIWKAADGAITPEDYAVVIKEMMDKPIVKKHMSHGNFNNPDDRKKLKEKFIANKKWVDEHPQYKDYTWDFNFDENKPEYGAYYHFTRCPLNTFARKYGFLEILPVMCNMDYLTANLMHATLHREHTLATGGKLCDYWFVGDEHHE
;
A
#
# COMPACT_ATOMS: atom_id res chain seq x y z
N MET A 1 -16.67 0.34 3.80
CA MET A 1 -15.92 1.40 4.53
C MET A 1 -16.34 2.80 4.05
N PRO A 2 -16.31 3.87 4.87
CA PRO A 2 -16.74 5.20 4.42
C PRO A 2 -15.72 5.85 3.47
N PHE A 3 -16.17 6.47 2.38
CA PHE A 3 -15.32 7.29 1.52
C PHE A 3 -14.84 8.54 2.27
N ASN A 4 -13.55 8.86 2.17
CA ASN A 4 -12.97 10.05 2.80
C ASN A 4 -12.65 11.13 1.74
N GLU A 5 -13.41 12.23 1.75
CA GLU A 5 -13.22 13.36 0.81
C GLU A 5 -11.85 14.03 0.96
N ILE A 6 -11.30 14.13 2.19
CA ILE A 6 -9.99 14.74 2.45
C ILE A 6 -8.88 13.87 1.85
N THR A 7 -8.90 12.57 2.11
CA THR A 7 -7.95 11.62 1.51
C THR A 7 -8.02 11.68 -0.01
N TRP A 8 -9.22 11.68 -0.60
CA TRP A 8 -9.38 11.82 -2.05
C TRP A 8 -8.75 13.12 -2.58
N MET A 9 -8.99 14.25 -1.92
CA MET A 9 -8.41 15.54 -2.32
C MET A 9 -6.88 15.50 -2.27
N MET A 10 -6.30 14.95 -1.20
CA MET A 10 -4.85 14.82 -1.06
C MET A 10 -4.26 13.90 -2.13
N MET A 11 -4.81 12.69 -2.30
CA MET A 11 -4.33 11.71 -3.28
C MET A 11 -4.46 12.25 -4.72
N SER A 12 -5.60 12.84 -5.06
CA SER A 12 -5.80 13.44 -6.38
C SER A 12 -4.87 14.64 -6.63
N TYR A 13 -4.53 15.41 -5.60
CA TYR A 13 -3.56 16.50 -5.71
C TYR A 13 -2.15 15.98 -6.01
N VAL A 14 -1.65 15.00 -5.26
CA VAL A 14 -0.27 14.51 -5.43
C VAL A 14 -0.07 13.72 -6.72
N ILE A 15 -1.07 12.97 -7.19
CA ILE A 15 -0.97 12.16 -8.42
C ILE A 15 -1.19 12.99 -9.71
N LYS A 16 -1.85 14.15 -9.61
CA LYS A 16 -2.23 14.96 -10.77
C LYS A 16 -1.04 15.38 -11.63
N LYS A 17 0.01 15.94 -11.03
CA LYS A 17 1.17 16.43 -11.79
C LYS A 17 1.93 15.28 -12.50
N PRO A 18 2.23 14.14 -11.83
CA PRO A 18 2.76 12.95 -12.49
C PRO A 18 1.92 12.48 -13.69
N LEU A 19 0.59 12.38 -13.52
CA LEU A 19 -0.31 12.04 -14.64
C LEU A 19 -0.23 13.04 -15.79
N GLN A 20 -0.14 14.33 -15.49
CA GLN A 20 -0.03 15.37 -16.51
C GLN A 20 1.30 15.30 -17.27
N ASN A 21 2.38 14.92 -16.59
CA ASN A 21 3.69 14.77 -17.23
C ASN A 21 3.67 13.63 -18.26
N LYS A 22 3.04 12.50 -17.93
CA LYS A 22 3.02 11.30 -18.78
C LYS A 22 1.93 11.34 -19.87
N TYR A 23 0.72 11.80 -19.54
CA TYR A 23 -0.46 11.69 -20.41
C TYR A 23 -1.05 13.03 -20.85
N GLY A 24 -0.49 14.15 -20.38
CA GLY A 24 -0.99 15.49 -20.68
C GLY A 24 -2.16 15.95 -19.80
N LYS A 25 -2.42 17.26 -19.82
CA LYS A 25 -3.38 17.93 -18.92
C LYS A 25 -4.82 17.46 -19.09
N ALA A 26 -5.26 17.25 -20.33
CA ALA A 26 -6.63 16.88 -20.64
C ALA A 26 -6.95 15.46 -20.12
N ALA A 27 -6.12 14.48 -20.47
CA ALA A 27 -6.27 13.09 -20.04
C ALA A 27 -6.21 12.96 -18.52
N ALA A 28 -5.19 13.54 -17.86
CA ALA A 28 -5.07 13.52 -16.41
C ALA A 28 -6.30 14.08 -15.68
N LYS A 29 -6.87 15.19 -16.18
CA LYS A 29 -8.11 15.78 -15.63
C LYS A 29 -9.30 14.85 -15.82
N GLN A 30 -9.41 14.20 -16.98
CA GLN A 30 -10.49 13.27 -17.28
C GLN A 30 -10.42 12.01 -16.40
N TYR A 31 -9.24 11.40 -16.25
CA TYR A 31 -9.04 10.21 -15.43
C TYR A 31 -9.41 10.48 -13.97
N ILE A 32 -8.90 11.57 -13.37
CA ILE A 32 -9.22 11.93 -11.98
C ILE A 32 -10.72 12.21 -11.80
N LYS A 33 -11.36 12.91 -12.76
CA LYS A 33 -12.80 13.21 -12.69
C LYS A 33 -13.63 11.92 -12.72
N LYS A 34 -13.34 11.01 -13.65
CA LYS A 34 -14.03 9.72 -13.79
C LYS A 34 -13.75 8.76 -12.61
N ALA A 35 -12.57 8.85 -12.02
CA ALA A 35 -12.14 8.00 -10.92
C ALA A 35 -12.87 8.27 -9.60
N LYS A 36 -13.32 9.50 -9.32
CA LYS A 36 -14.00 9.82 -8.06
C LYS A 36 -15.23 8.95 -7.79
N PRO A 37 -16.22 8.84 -8.71
CA PRO A 37 -17.38 7.97 -8.49
C PRO A 37 -16.99 6.49 -8.42
N ILE A 38 -16.00 6.03 -9.20
CA ILE A 38 -15.47 4.65 -9.12
C ILE A 38 -14.92 4.38 -7.73
N CYS A 39 -14.07 5.27 -7.22
CA CYS A 39 -13.48 5.16 -5.89
C CYS A 39 -14.55 5.12 -4.79
N LYS A 40 -15.56 6.01 -4.87
CA LYS A 40 -16.71 5.97 -3.94
C LYS A 40 -17.43 4.62 -3.96
N GLN A 41 -17.59 4.01 -5.12
CA GLN A 41 -18.21 2.71 -5.24
C GLN A 41 -17.32 1.61 -4.64
N MET A 42 -16.01 1.62 -4.91
CA MET A 42 -15.06 0.68 -4.30
C MET A 42 -15.12 0.68 -2.76
N PHE A 43 -15.25 1.85 -2.13
CA PHE A 43 -15.40 1.96 -0.66
C PHE A 43 -16.72 1.37 -0.13
N LYS A 44 -17.80 1.39 -0.92
CA LYS A 44 -19.06 0.71 -0.58
C LYS A 44 -18.94 -0.81 -0.73
N ASP A 45 -18.18 -1.25 -1.72
CA ASP A 45 -18.09 -2.65 -2.15
C ASP A 45 -17.04 -3.48 -1.40
N VAL A 46 -16.09 -2.82 -0.73
CA VAL A 46 -15.07 -3.48 0.08
C VAL A 46 -15.65 -3.91 1.42
N ASP A 47 -15.24 -5.10 1.86
CA ASP A 47 -15.58 -5.61 3.18
C ASP A 47 -15.16 -4.64 4.27
N ASP A 48 -15.94 -4.59 5.35
CA ASP A 48 -15.59 -3.78 6.50
C ASP A 48 -14.48 -4.45 7.31
N ILE A 49 -13.30 -3.84 7.30
CA ILE A 49 -12.13 -4.32 8.05
C ILE A 49 -12.13 -3.82 9.51
N GLY A 50 -13.14 -3.04 9.90
CA GLY A 50 -13.33 -2.49 11.23
C GLY A 50 -12.85 -1.05 11.39
N LYS A 51 -13.67 -0.23 12.06
CA LYS A 51 -13.33 1.15 12.39
C LYS A 51 -12.11 1.19 13.33
N GLY A 52 -11.13 2.03 12.98
CA GLY A 52 -9.91 2.16 13.78
C GLY A 52 -8.87 1.07 13.53
N ASN A 53 -9.10 0.18 12.56
CA ASN A 53 -8.12 -0.79 12.12
C ASN A 53 -6.81 -0.07 11.73
N PRO A 54 -5.65 -0.47 12.29
CA PRO A 54 -4.38 0.21 12.05
C PRO A 54 -3.91 0.12 10.59
N MET A 55 -4.43 -0.83 9.81
CA MET A 55 -4.09 -1.05 8.41
C MET A 55 -5.05 -0.36 7.42
N GLN A 56 -6.10 0.32 7.91
CA GLN A 56 -7.09 0.99 7.03
C GLN A 56 -6.46 2.01 6.07
N GLY A 57 -5.34 2.62 6.46
CA GLY A 57 -4.58 3.54 5.63
C GLY A 57 -4.19 2.95 4.26
N ASN A 58 -3.96 1.63 4.19
CA ASN A 58 -3.59 0.96 2.95
C ASN A 58 -4.73 0.98 1.92
N ILE A 59 -5.99 0.80 2.37
CA ILE A 59 -7.18 0.91 1.50
C ILE A 59 -7.39 2.36 1.09
N TYR A 60 -7.29 3.27 2.06
CA TYR A 60 -7.43 4.72 1.82
C TYR A 60 -6.39 5.27 0.84
N GLY A 61 -5.18 4.71 0.83
CA GLY A 61 -4.13 5.05 -0.14
C GLY A 61 -4.30 4.38 -1.50
N ALA A 62 -4.56 3.06 -1.53
CA ALA A 62 -4.58 2.30 -2.79
C ALA A 62 -5.82 2.59 -3.65
N PHE A 63 -7.01 2.71 -3.05
CA PHE A 63 -8.26 2.82 -3.81
C PHE A 63 -8.32 4.05 -4.74
N PRO A 64 -7.91 5.26 -4.32
CA PRO A 64 -7.84 6.40 -5.23
C PRO A 64 -6.97 6.13 -6.47
N LEU A 65 -5.83 5.46 -6.30
CA LEU A 65 -4.90 5.13 -7.41
C LEU A 65 -5.49 4.06 -8.33
N MET A 66 -6.00 2.97 -7.77
CA MET A 66 -6.67 1.91 -8.52
C MET A 66 -7.89 2.43 -9.29
N ALA A 67 -8.66 3.35 -8.69
CA ALA A 67 -9.80 3.98 -9.36
C ALA A 67 -9.37 4.86 -10.55
N ILE A 68 -8.22 5.53 -10.47
CA ILE A 68 -7.64 6.30 -11.59
C ILE A 68 -7.23 5.36 -12.73
N TRP A 69 -6.56 4.26 -12.41
CA TRP A 69 -6.21 3.25 -13.41
C TRP A 69 -7.47 2.70 -14.11
N LYS A 70 -8.49 2.30 -13.34
CA LYS A 70 -9.76 1.82 -13.91
C LYS A 70 -10.49 2.87 -14.73
N ALA A 71 -10.45 4.13 -14.31
CA ALA A 71 -11.06 5.24 -15.04
C ALA A 71 -10.38 5.57 -16.37
N ALA A 72 -9.12 5.16 -16.54
CA ALA A 72 -8.37 5.32 -17.77
C ALA A 72 -8.71 4.27 -18.82
N ASP A 73 -9.42 3.20 -18.46
CA ASP A 73 -10.03 2.24 -19.38
C ASP A 73 -9.04 1.71 -20.43
N GLY A 74 -7.90 1.18 -19.95
CA GLY A 74 -6.83 0.64 -20.80
C GLY A 74 -5.82 1.67 -21.31
N ALA A 75 -6.05 2.98 -21.12
CA ALA A 75 -5.10 4.02 -21.56
C ALA A 75 -3.85 4.15 -20.67
N ILE A 76 -3.84 3.52 -19.49
CA ILE A 76 -2.71 3.48 -18.56
C ILE A 76 -2.29 2.02 -18.39
N THR A 77 -1.07 1.67 -18.82
CA THR A 77 -0.50 0.35 -18.55
C THR A 77 0.06 0.28 -17.12
N PRO A 78 0.19 -0.91 -16.52
CA PRO A 78 0.83 -1.07 -15.20
C PRO A 78 2.24 -0.49 -15.13
N GLU A 79 3.05 -0.68 -16.18
CA GLU A 79 4.44 -0.22 -16.26
C GLU A 79 4.51 1.31 -16.23
N ASP A 80 3.69 1.96 -17.05
CA ASP A 80 3.63 3.42 -17.06
C ASP A 80 3.05 3.96 -15.76
N TYR A 81 2.09 3.25 -15.15
CA TYR A 81 1.53 3.68 -13.87
C TYR A 81 2.53 3.55 -12.73
N ALA A 82 3.42 2.56 -12.76
CA ALA A 82 4.52 2.44 -11.80
C ALA A 82 5.43 3.67 -11.85
N VAL A 83 5.74 4.20 -13.04
CA VAL A 83 6.51 5.45 -13.19
C VAL A 83 5.75 6.63 -12.61
N VAL A 84 4.45 6.76 -12.91
CA VAL A 84 3.60 7.82 -12.39
C VAL A 84 3.50 7.78 -10.86
N ILE A 85 3.38 6.59 -10.26
CA ILE A 85 3.32 6.39 -8.81
C ILE A 85 4.68 6.71 -8.19
N LYS A 86 5.78 6.29 -8.80
CA LYS A 86 7.12 6.65 -8.33
C LYS A 86 7.31 8.17 -8.31
N GLU A 87 6.93 8.87 -9.38
CA GLU A 87 6.97 10.35 -9.43
C GLU A 87 6.08 11.01 -8.35
N MET A 88 4.93 10.41 -8.03
CA MET A 88 4.08 10.85 -6.92
C MET A 88 4.79 10.65 -5.58
N MET A 89 5.36 9.47 -5.33
CA MET A 89 6.07 9.12 -4.11
C MET A 89 7.35 9.95 -3.93
N ASP A 90 7.97 10.39 -5.03
CA ASP A 90 9.17 11.23 -5.03
C ASP A 90 8.91 12.69 -4.62
N LYS A 91 7.65 13.10 -4.48
CA LYS A 91 7.31 14.47 -4.04
C LYS A 91 7.76 14.71 -2.60
N PRO A 92 8.38 15.87 -2.28
CA PRO A 92 8.83 16.19 -0.92
C PRO A 92 7.74 16.07 0.15
N ILE A 93 6.51 16.48 -0.17
CA ILE A 93 5.37 16.37 0.76
C ILE A 93 5.00 14.91 1.07
N VAL A 94 5.11 14.02 0.08
CA VAL A 94 4.82 12.58 0.26
C VAL A 94 5.96 11.92 1.01
N LYS A 95 7.22 12.18 0.62
CA LYS A 95 8.40 11.67 1.34
C LYS A 95 8.39 12.08 2.81
N LYS A 96 8.11 13.35 3.12
CA LYS A 96 8.03 13.83 4.51
C LYS A 96 6.92 13.14 5.32
N HIS A 97 5.80 12.79 4.69
CA HIS A 97 4.72 12.08 5.34
C HIS A 97 5.00 10.59 5.54
N MET A 98 5.77 9.97 4.64
CA MET A 98 6.05 8.52 4.66
C MET A 98 7.37 8.15 5.37
N SER A 99 8.31 9.09 5.50
CA SER A 99 9.60 8.87 6.16
C SER A 99 9.42 8.86 7.68
N HIS A 100 9.36 7.66 8.26
CA HIS A 100 9.24 7.44 9.70
C HIS A 100 10.32 6.47 10.19
N GLY A 101 11.43 7.04 10.64
CA GLY A 101 12.53 6.28 11.27
C GLY A 101 13.64 5.88 10.30
N ASN A 102 14.68 5.28 10.86
CA ASN A 102 15.84 4.77 10.15
C ASN A 102 16.10 3.31 10.56
N PHE A 103 16.05 2.39 9.60
CA PHE A 103 16.18 0.95 9.84
C PHE A 103 17.60 0.50 10.15
N ASN A 104 18.62 1.33 9.94
CA ASN A 104 19.97 1.11 10.46
C ASN A 104 20.02 1.32 11.99
N ASN A 105 19.09 2.11 12.56
CA ASN A 105 18.97 2.31 14.01
C ASN A 105 18.20 1.15 14.69
N PRO A 106 18.81 0.42 15.65
CA PRO A 106 18.15 -0.66 16.39
C PRO A 106 16.85 -0.25 17.10
N ASP A 107 16.78 0.97 17.65
CA ASP A 107 15.60 1.45 18.39
C ASP A 107 14.41 1.65 17.45
N ASP A 108 14.65 2.16 16.24
CA ASP A 108 13.60 2.36 15.25
C ASP A 108 13.13 1.01 14.66
N ARG A 109 14.04 0.04 14.49
CA ARG A 109 13.65 -1.35 14.16
C ARG A 109 12.76 -1.95 15.25
N LYS A 110 13.12 -1.76 16.52
CA LYS A 110 12.33 -2.25 17.67
C LYS A 110 10.94 -1.62 17.69
N LYS A 111 10.84 -0.28 17.55
CA LYS A 111 9.53 0.42 17.47
C LYS A 111 8.67 -0.09 16.32
N LEU A 112 9.26 -0.39 15.16
CA LEU A 112 8.49 -0.93 14.04
C LEU A 112 7.97 -2.35 14.34
N LYS A 113 8.81 -3.21 14.92
CA LYS A 113 8.39 -4.56 15.38
C LYS A 113 7.24 -4.46 16.39
N GLU A 114 7.37 -3.58 17.39
CA GLU A 114 6.31 -3.32 18.38
C GLU A 114 5.00 -2.83 17.73
N LYS A 115 5.09 -1.97 16.71
CA LYS A 115 3.92 -1.53 15.94
C LYS A 115 3.25 -2.70 15.21
N PHE A 116 4.01 -3.61 14.60
CA PHE A 116 3.42 -4.79 13.96
C PHE A 116 2.78 -5.76 14.95
N ILE A 117 3.40 -5.95 16.12
CA ILE A 117 2.81 -6.74 17.22
C ILE A 117 1.51 -6.08 17.70
N ALA A 118 1.48 -4.76 17.85
CA ALA A 118 0.27 -4.02 18.20
C ALA A 118 -0.83 -4.17 17.12
N ASN A 119 -0.46 -4.17 15.83
CA ASN A 119 -1.41 -4.43 14.76
C ASN A 119 -1.99 -5.84 14.84
N LYS A 120 -1.16 -6.85 15.12
CA LYS A 120 -1.63 -8.22 15.36
C LYS A 120 -2.61 -8.26 16.54
N LYS A 121 -2.23 -7.66 17.66
CA LYS A 121 -3.04 -7.61 18.88
C LYS A 121 -4.40 -6.96 18.62
N TRP A 122 -4.46 -5.89 17.84
CA TRP A 122 -5.73 -5.28 17.45
C TRP A 122 -6.66 -6.27 16.75
N VAL A 123 -6.14 -7.11 15.85
CA VAL A 123 -6.94 -8.14 15.17
C VAL A 123 -7.42 -9.22 16.15
N ASP A 124 -6.54 -9.65 17.06
CA ASP A 124 -6.87 -10.66 18.08
C ASP A 124 -7.96 -10.16 19.05
N GLU A 125 -7.99 -8.85 19.35
CA GLU A 125 -9.02 -8.19 20.17
C GLU A 125 -10.33 -7.90 19.41
N HIS A 126 -10.33 -8.01 18.08
CA HIS A 126 -11.50 -7.78 17.22
C HIS A 126 -11.76 -8.98 16.29
N PRO A 127 -12.10 -10.16 16.85
CA PRO A 127 -12.18 -11.42 16.09
C PRO A 127 -13.23 -11.39 14.97
N GLN A 128 -14.26 -10.54 15.05
CA GLN A 128 -15.26 -10.36 14.00
C GLN A 128 -14.68 -9.84 12.68
N TYR A 129 -13.50 -9.22 12.69
CA TYR A 129 -12.82 -8.72 11.49
C TYR A 129 -11.68 -9.63 11.02
N LYS A 130 -11.36 -10.73 11.72
CA LYS A 130 -10.19 -11.58 11.49
C LYS A 130 -10.08 -12.15 10.08
N ASP A 131 -11.21 -12.42 9.44
CA ASP A 131 -11.29 -12.95 8.08
C ASP A 131 -11.30 -11.85 7.00
N TYR A 132 -11.53 -10.60 7.40
CA TYR A 132 -11.67 -9.45 6.52
C TYR A 132 -10.47 -8.49 6.57
N THR A 133 -9.52 -8.68 7.49
CA THR A 133 -8.33 -7.84 7.66
C THR A 133 -7.03 -8.60 7.38
N TRP A 134 -5.91 -7.86 7.30
CA TRP A 134 -4.56 -8.43 7.27
C TRP A 134 -4.24 -9.22 8.53
N ASP A 135 -3.57 -10.35 8.37
CA ASP A 135 -3.13 -11.23 9.45
C ASP A 135 -1.61 -11.21 9.61
N PHE A 136 -1.13 -10.57 10.67
CA PHE A 136 0.30 -10.52 10.95
C PHE A 136 0.79 -11.86 11.49
N ASN A 137 1.72 -12.48 10.78
CA ASN A 137 2.43 -13.69 11.20
C ASN A 137 3.92 -13.39 11.26
N PHE A 138 4.59 -13.84 12.34
CA PHE A 138 6.00 -13.58 12.61
C PHE A 138 6.82 -14.87 12.58
N ASP A 139 8.13 -14.75 12.35
CA ASP A 139 9.09 -15.85 12.47
C ASP A 139 10.21 -15.43 13.42
N GLU A 140 10.22 -16.02 14.61
CA GLU A 140 11.20 -15.71 15.66
C GLU A 140 12.59 -16.29 15.36
N ASN A 141 12.72 -17.16 14.36
CA ASN A 141 14.01 -17.72 13.94
C ASN A 141 14.79 -16.78 13.02
N LYS A 142 14.18 -15.66 12.58
CA LYS A 142 14.86 -14.68 11.72
C LYS A 142 15.81 -13.81 12.54
N PRO A 143 16.98 -13.44 11.99
CA PRO A 143 17.95 -12.64 12.72
C PRO A 143 17.41 -11.29 13.23
N GLU A 144 17.92 -10.82 14.36
CA GLU A 144 17.42 -9.58 14.99
C GLU A 144 17.75 -8.31 14.18
N TYR A 145 18.78 -8.35 13.34
CA TYR A 145 19.20 -7.23 12.48
C TYR A 145 18.17 -6.87 11.41
N GLY A 146 17.19 -7.74 11.15
CA GLY A 146 16.04 -7.44 10.30
C GLY A 146 14.71 -7.59 11.02
N ALA A 147 13.63 -7.33 10.29
CA ALA A 147 12.26 -7.54 10.73
C ALA A 147 11.51 -8.36 9.69
N TYR A 148 11.12 -9.57 10.07
CA TYR A 148 10.32 -10.46 9.23
C TYR A 148 8.87 -10.50 9.69
N TYR A 149 7.96 -10.46 8.72
CA TYR A 149 6.58 -10.89 8.90
C TYR A 149 5.99 -11.33 7.56
N HIS A 150 4.85 -12.01 7.60
CA HIS A 150 4.07 -12.29 6.41
C HIS A 150 2.57 -12.17 6.63
N PHE A 151 1.85 -11.95 5.53
CA PHE A 151 0.40 -11.99 5.46
C PHE A 151 -0.06 -13.21 4.66
N THR A 152 -1.08 -13.92 5.14
CA THR A 152 -1.81 -14.93 4.34
C THR A 152 -3.16 -14.39 3.85
N ARG A 153 -3.61 -13.26 4.43
CA ARG A 153 -4.83 -12.53 4.08
C ARG A 153 -4.51 -11.07 3.80
N CYS A 154 -5.08 -10.56 2.71
CA CYS A 154 -4.92 -9.18 2.30
C CYS A 154 -6.23 -8.69 1.67
N PRO A 155 -6.95 -7.74 2.31
CA PRO A 155 -8.22 -7.21 1.81
C PRO A 155 -8.11 -6.55 0.44
N LEU A 156 -6.96 -5.94 0.13
CA LEU A 156 -6.70 -5.40 -1.22
C LEU A 156 -6.63 -6.52 -2.28
N ASN A 157 -6.00 -7.65 -1.96
CA ASN A 157 -5.97 -8.82 -2.85
C ASN A 157 -7.36 -9.46 -3.00
N THR A 158 -8.10 -9.61 -1.91
CA THR A 158 -9.49 -10.10 -1.95
C THR A 158 -10.35 -9.21 -2.86
N PHE A 159 -10.28 -7.89 -2.68
CA PHE A 159 -10.99 -6.93 -3.51
C PHE A 159 -10.54 -7.01 -4.98
N ALA A 160 -9.24 -7.05 -5.24
CA ALA A 160 -8.70 -7.09 -6.59
C ALA A 160 -9.11 -8.34 -7.37
N ARG A 161 -9.17 -9.51 -6.71
CA ARG A 161 -9.67 -10.76 -7.29
C ARG A 161 -11.14 -10.68 -7.65
N LYS A 162 -11.95 -10.10 -6.76
CA LYS A 162 -13.40 -10.00 -6.94
C LYS A 162 -13.79 -8.99 -8.04
N TYR A 163 -13.08 -7.87 -8.14
CA TYR A 163 -13.49 -6.73 -8.98
C TYR A 163 -12.56 -6.42 -10.17
N GLY A 164 -11.59 -7.30 -10.44
CA GLY A 164 -10.73 -7.23 -11.61
C GLY A 164 -9.65 -6.16 -11.53
N PHE A 165 -8.85 -6.16 -10.45
CA PHE A 165 -7.71 -5.25 -10.28
C PHE A 165 -6.37 -5.99 -10.07
N LEU A 166 -6.31 -7.29 -10.34
CA LEU A 166 -5.07 -8.06 -10.16
C LEU A 166 -3.92 -7.55 -11.04
N GLU A 167 -4.22 -6.96 -12.19
CA GLU A 167 -3.21 -6.39 -13.08
C GLU A 167 -2.47 -5.20 -12.44
N ILE A 168 -3.19 -4.35 -11.69
CA ILE A 168 -2.63 -3.13 -11.10
C ILE A 168 -2.21 -3.27 -9.64
N LEU A 169 -2.74 -4.28 -8.93
CA LEU A 169 -2.43 -4.49 -7.52
C LEU A 169 -0.92 -4.68 -7.25
N PRO A 170 -0.13 -5.40 -8.07
CA PRO A 170 1.32 -5.49 -7.88
C PRO A 170 2.01 -4.13 -7.88
N VAL A 171 1.55 -3.17 -8.70
CA VAL A 171 2.08 -1.80 -8.68
C VAL A 171 1.79 -1.12 -7.34
N MET A 172 0.63 -1.37 -6.73
CA MET A 172 0.34 -0.87 -5.39
C MET A 172 1.24 -1.51 -4.33
N CYS A 173 1.42 -2.84 -4.39
CA CYS A 173 2.29 -3.59 -3.48
C CYS A 173 3.77 -3.17 -3.60
N ASN A 174 4.20 -2.70 -4.77
CA ASN A 174 5.57 -2.25 -5.00
C ASN A 174 5.86 -0.87 -4.39
N MET A 175 4.83 -0.12 -3.96
CA MET A 175 5.04 1.07 -3.14
C MET A 175 5.74 0.74 -1.82
N ASP A 176 5.62 -0.51 -1.33
CA ASP A 176 6.30 -0.96 -0.12
C ASP A 176 7.83 -0.83 -0.24
N TYR A 177 8.42 -1.13 -1.40
CA TYR A 177 9.86 -0.93 -1.65
C TYR A 177 10.25 0.56 -1.61
N LEU A 178 9.40 1.43 -2.14
CA LEU A 178 9.63 2.88 -2.09
C LEU A 178 9.57 3.39 -0.65
N THR A 179 8.64 2.89 0.16
CA THR A 179 8.55 3.25 1.59
C THR A 179 9.70 2.67 2.40
N ALA A 180 10.18 1.46 2.08
CA ALA A 180 11.35 0.86 2.72
C ALA A 180 12.60 1.73 2.53
N ASN A 181 12.84 2.18 1.29
CA ASN A 181 13.98 3.06 0.98
C ASN A 181 13.90 4.40 1.73
N LEU A 182 12.71 4.95 1.98
CA LEU A 182 12.54 6.18 2.78
C LEU A 182 12.85 6.00 4.27
N MET A 183 12.94 4.75 4.72
CA MET A 183 13.27 4.36 6.08
C MET A 183 14.69 3.81 6.18
N HIS A 184 15.55 3.96 5.17
CA HIS A 184 16.89 3.33 5.14
C HIS A 184 16.83 1.80 5.30
N ALA A 185 15.85 1.18 4.64
CA ALA A 185 15.65 -0.26 4.63
C ALA A 185 15.67 -0.82 3.21
N THR A 186 16.30 -1.97 3.05
CA THR A 186 16.08 -2.88 1.92
C THR A 186 14.94 -3.83 2.28
N LEU A 187 13.92 -3.90 1.42
CA LEU A 187 12.87 -4.91 1.50
C LEU A 187 13.23 -6.09 0.60
N HIS A 188 13.46 -7.25 1.19
CA HIS A 188 13.54 -8.52 0.48
C HIS A 188 12.17 -9.20 0.52
N ARG A 189 11.70 -9.61 -0.65
CA ARG A 189 10.40 -10.25 -0.82
C ARG A 189 10.45 -11.17 -2.03
N GLU A 190 9.99 -12.40 -1.85
CA GLU A 190 9.89 -13.41 -2.90
C GLU A 190 8.48 -13.49 -3.49
N HIS A 191 7.46 -13.37 -2.65
CA HIS A 191 6.07 -13.65 -3.00
C HIS A 191 5.12 -12.54 -2.55
N THR A 192 4.03 -12.39 -3.31
CA THR A 192 2.83 -11.68 -2.85
C THR A 192 1.59 -12.47 -3.22
N LEU A 193 0.53 -12.31 -2.44
CA LEU A 193 -0.80 -12.75 -2.82
C LEU A 193 -1.26 -12.12 -4.15
N ALA A 194 -0.81 -10.90 -4.45
CA ALA A 194 -1.14 -10.17 -5.68
C ALA A 194 -0.53 -10.83 -6.93
N THR A 195 0.67 -11.42 -6.82
CA THR A 195 1.36 -12.14 -7.89
C THR A 195 1.04 -13.64 -7.92
N GLY A 196 0.06 -14.10 -7.13
CA GLY A 196 -0.35 -15.51 -7.08
C GLY A 196 0.41 -16.38 -6.08
N GLY A 197 1.28 -15.80 -5.25
CA GLY A 197 1.92 -16.49 -4.14
C GLY A 197 0.91 -16.91 -3.06
N LYS A 198 1.33 -17.81 -2.17
CA LYS A 198 0.51 -18.29 -1.03
C LYS A 198 0.46 -17.29 0.14
N LEU A 199 1.40 -16.35 0.18
CA LEU A 199 1.52 -15.32 1.20
C LEU A 199 2.20 -14.06 0.60
N CYS A 200 2.15 -12.96 1.33
CA CYS A 200 3.03 -11.80 1.13
C CYS A 200 4.11 -11.82 2.19
N ASP A 201 5.36 -12.06 1.81
CA ASP A 201 6.50 -11.98 2.73
C ASP A 201 7.15 -10.60 2.74
N TYR A 202 7.69 -10.26 3.90
CA TYR A 202 8.34 -9.00 4.16
C TYR A 202 9.57 -9.24 5.02
N TRP A 203 10.75 -9.10 4.42
CA TRP A 203 12.01 -9.09 5.16
C TRP A 203 12.67 -7.73 5.01
N PHE A 204 12.55 -6.88 6.03
CA PHE A 204 13.20 -5.58 6.07
C PHE A 204 14.56 -5.68 6.75
N VAL A 205 15.60 -5.16 6.11
CA VAL A 205 16.97 -5.07 6.64
C VAL A 205 17.48 -3.65 6.43
N GLY A 206 18.31 -3.13 7.34
CA GLY A 206 18.95 -1.82 7.15
C GLY A 206 19.79 -1.78 5.87
N ASP A 207 19.75 -0.67 5.13
CA ASP A 207 20.47 -0.56 3.85
C ASP A 207 22.01 -0.46 3.99
N GLU A 208 22.52 -0.22 5.20
CA GLU A 208 23.95 -0.29 5.54
C GLU A 208 24.40 -1.69 6.00
N HIS A 209 23.45 -2.61 6.21
CA HIS A 209 23.77 -3.97 6.62
C HIS A 209 24.06 -4.83 5.38
N HIS A 210 25.34 -5.16 5.21
CA HIS A 210 25.79 -6.10 4.19
C HIS A 210 26.09 -7.45 4.87
N GLU A 211 25.48 -8.53 4.37
CA GLU A 211 25.86 -9.91 4.72
C GLU A 211 27.21 -10.30 4.10
#